data_AF-A0A804MS54-F1
#
_entry.id   AF-A0A804MS54-F1
#
_cell.length_a   1.000
_cell.length_b   1.000
_cell.length_c   1.000
_cell.angle_alpha   90.00
_cell.angle_beta   90.00
_cell.angle_gamma   90.00
#
_symmetry.space_group_name_H-M   'P 1'
#
loop_
_entity.id
_entity.type
_entity.pdbx_description
1 polymer ?
#
loop_
_entity_poly.entity_id
_entity_poly.type
_entity_poly.pdbx_seq_one_letter_code
_entity_poly.pdbx_strand_id
1 'polypeptide(L)'
;MTIQNLFASALAHPTSPDVRIAALGAAVNLVQCLSINSDQDKMQDLLPAMMRALTDCLNSGQEASAQEALELLVELAGSESRFLRRQIADVEGAMLQVAEAAQLEDGTRHLAVEFVITLAEARERAPGLMRRLLEI
;
A
#
# COMPACT_ATOMS: atom_id res chain seq x y z
N MET A 1 -20.99 -10.77 -8.84
CA MET A 1 -19.59 -10.48 -8.50
C MET A 1 -19.61 -9.22 -7.65
N THR A 2 -19.13 -9.25 -6.41
CA THR A 2 -19.00 -8.02 -5.60
C THR A 2 -17.78 -7.23 -6.07
N ILE A 3 -17.75 -5.93 -5.81
CA ILE A 3 -16.64 -5.06 -6.23
C ILE A 3 -15.30 -5.55 -5.64
N GLN A 4 -15.29 -6.01 -4.39
CA GLN A 4 -14.13 -6.61 -3.74
C GLN A 4 -13.59 -7.83 -4.51
N ASN A 5 -14.47 -8.73 -4.96
CA ASN A 5 -14.04 -9.92 -5.69
C ASN A 5 -13.47 -9.57 -7.08
N LEU A 6 -14.01 -8.52 -7.71
CA LEU A 6 -13.46 -8.01 -8.98
C LEU A 6 -12.04 -7.46 -8.76
N PHE A 7 -11.85 -6.61 -7.76
CA PHE A 7 -10.54 -6.06 -7.42
C PHE A 7 -9.55 -7.14 -7.04
N ALA A 8 -9.93 -8.07 -6.15
CA ALA A 8 -9.05 -9.17 -5.74
C ALA A 8 -8.60 -10.03 -6.95
N SER A 9 -9.51 -10.31 -7.89
CA SER A 9 -9.17 -11.05 -9.10
C SER A 9 -8.23 -10.27 -10.03
N ALA A 10 -8.41 -8.95 -10.15
CA ALA A 10 -7.58 -8.12 -11.02
C ALA A 10 -6.19 -7.85 -10.41
N LEU A 11 -6.12 -7.64 -9.10
CA LEU A 11 -4.86 -7.51 -8.33
C LEU A 11 -4.01 -8.79 -8.35
N ALA A 12 -4.66 -9.95 -8.47
CA ALA A 12 -3.99 -11.24 -8.60
C ALA A 12 -3.89 -11.72 -10.06
N HIS A 13 -4.04 -10.83 -11.05
CA HIS A 13 -4.03 -11.23 -12.46
C HIS A 13 -2.71 -11.93 -12.82
N PRO A 14 -2.73 -13.16 -13.33
CA PRO A 14 -1.56 -14.05 -13.27
C PRO A 14 -0.39 -13.59 -14.15
N THR A 15 -0.68 -13.01 -15.31
CA THR A 15 0.31 -12.80 -16.38
C THR A 15 0.59 -11.34 -16.72
N SER A 16 -0.24 -10.41 -16.25
CA SER A 16 -0.15 -9.00 -16.66
C SER A 16 0.15 -8.13 -15.46
N PRO A 17 1.35 -7.54 -15.36
CA PRO A 17 1.63 -6.53 -14.36
C PRO A 17 0.70 -5.32 -14.55
N ASP A 18 0.48 -4.88 -15.80
CA ASP A 18 -0.37 -3.71 -16.10
C ASP A 18 -1.77 -3.84 -15.53
N VAL A 19 -2.39 -5.03 -15.60
CA VAL A 19 -3.71 -5.27 -14.99
C VAL A 19 -3.63 -5.17 -13.46
N ARG A 20 -2.57 -5.68 -12.84
CA ARG A 20 -2.36 -5.58 -11.40
C ARG A 20 -2.19 -4.13 -10.96
N ILE A 21 -1.39 -3.35 -11.69
CA ILE A 21 -1.15 -1.92 -11.39
C ILE A 21 -2.41 -1.11 -11.62
N ALA A 22 -3.13 -1.31 -12.73
CA ALA A 22 -4.40 -0.64 -12.98
C ALA A 22 -5.44 -0.98 -11.88
N ALA A 23 -5.47 -2.22 -11.42
CA ALA A 23 -6.35 -2.63 -10.32
C ALA A 23 -5.93 -1.99 -8.98
N LEU A 24 -4.62 -1.87 -8.72
CA LEU A 24 -4.09 -1.19 -7.54
C LEU A 24 -4.45 0.29 -7.56
N GLY A 25 -4.22 0.98 -8.68
CA GLY A 25 -4.59 2.38 -8.85
C GLY A 25 -6.10 2.59 -8.69
N ALA A 26 -6.93 1.72 -9.26
CA ALA A 26 -8.37 1.78 -9.07
C ALA A 26 -8.81 1.48 -7.63
N ALA A 27 -8.09 0.63 -6.90
CA ALA A 27 -8.36 0.33 -5.49
C ALA A 27 -8.01 1.53 -4.58
N VAL A 28 -6.86 2.17 -4.82
CA VAL A 28 -6.46 3.39 -4.12
C VAL A 28 -7.48 4.51 -4.34
N ASN A 29 -7.84 4.76 -5.61
CA ASN A 29 -8.87 5.74 -5.95
C ASN A 29 -10.22 5.42 -5.29
N LEU A 30 -10.62 4.14 -5.23
CA LEU A 30 -11.84 3.74 -4.55
C LEU A 30 -11.79 4.11 -3.07
N VAL A 31 -10.69 3.81 -2.36
CA VAL A 31 -10.54 4.12 -0.93
C VAL A 31 -10.62 5.63 -0.69
N GLN A 32 -9.96 6.43 -1.51
CA GLN A 32 -10.01 7.90 -1.43
C GLN A 32 -11.40 8.48 -1.75
N CYS A 33 -12.18 7.81 -2.61
CA CYS A 33 -13.56 8.23 -2.91
C CYS A 33 -14.55 7.92 -1.79
N LEU A 34 -14.22 7.03 -0.85
CA LEU A 34 -15.08 6.65 0.26
C LEU A 34 -14.95 7.66 1.40
N SER A 35 -15.92 8.58 1.52
CA SER A 35 -15.95 9.62 2.56
C SER A 35 -16.36 9.12 3.95
N ILE A 36 -16.94 7.92 4.05
CA ILE A 36 -17.44 7.34 5.29
C ILE A 36 -16.47 6.27 5.78
N ASN A 37 -15.94 6.45 6.99
CA ASN A 37 -14.99 5.50 7.61
C ASN A 37 -15.51 4.04 7.60
N SER A 38 -16.82 3.83 7.83
CA SER A 38 -17.40 2.49 7.83
C SER A 38 -17.39 1.81 6.46
N ASP A 39 -17.34 2.57 5.37
CA ASP A 39 -17.22 2.01 4.02
C ASP A 39 -15.76 1.72 3.67
N GLN A 40 -14.82 2.58 4.08
CA GLN A 40 -13.38 2.28 4.01
C GLN A 40 -13.04 1.01 4.81
N ASP A 41 -13.66 0.82 5.97
CA ASP A 41 -13.50 -0.39 6.79
C ASP A 41 -13.93 -1.68 6.06
N LYS A 42 -14.92 -1.60 5.15
CA LYS A 42 -15.32 -2.74 4.31
C LYS A 42 -14.27 -3.05 3.24
N MET A 43 -13.43 -2.10 2.87
CA MET A 43 -12.41 -2.29 1.83
C MET A 43 -11.07 -2.79 2.39
N GLN A 44 -10.96 -3.09 3.68
CA GLN A 44 -9.72 -3.50 4.34
C GLN A 44 -9.05 -4.74 3.71
N ASP A 45 -9.84 -5.65 3.11
CA ASP A 45 -9.32 -6.84 2.43
C ASP A 45 -8.61 -6.51 1.10
N LEU A 46 -8.75 -5.29 0.58
CA LEU A 46 -8.00 -4.85 -0.59
C LEU A 46 -6.53 -4.64 -0.28
N LEU A 47 -6.17 -4.24 0.96
CA LEU A 47 -4.79 -3.94 1.30
C LEU A 47 -3.86 -5.16 1.17
N PRO A 48 -4.18 -6.35 1.71
CA PRO A 48 -3.42 -7.57 1.44
C PRO A 48 -3.28 -7.88 -0.06
N ALA A 49 -4.33 -7.64 -0.85
CA ALA A 49 -4.31 -7.90 -2.28
C ALA A 49 -3.40 -6.90 -3.03
N MET A 50 -3.39 -5.63 -2.64
CA MET A 50 -2.48 -4.61 -3.17
C MET A 50 -1.02 -4.93 -2.81
N MET A 51 -0.76 -5.31 -1.56
CA MET A 51 0.58 -5.72 -1.11
C MET A 51 1.08 -6.97 -1.83
N ARG A 52 0.19 -7.92 -2.12
CA ARG A 52 0.51 -9.09 -2.92
C ARG A 52 0.84 -8.72 -4.37
N ALA A 53 0.09 -7.82 -4.99
CA ALA A 53 0.38 -7.34 -6.33
C ALA A 53 1.78 -6.71 -6.43
N LEU A 54 2.14 -5.86 -5.45
CA LEU A 54 3.50 -5.32 -5.33
C LEU A 54 4.55 -6.43 -5.19
N THR A 55 4.32 -7.37 -4.28
CA THR A 55 5.25 -8.48 -4.01
C THR A 55 5.45 -9.37 -5.24
N ASP A 56 4.38 -9.64 -6.00
CA ASP A 56 4.44 -10.40 -7.24
C ASP A 56 5.29 -9.67 -8.31
N CYS A 57 5.15 -8.34 -8.42
CA CYS A 57 5.99 -7.53 -9.32
C CYS A 57 7.46 -7.62 -8.93
N LEU A 58 7.78 -7.41 -7.65
CA LEU A 58 9.15 -7.48 -7.11
C LEU A 58 9.79 -8.86 -7.33
N ASN A 59 9.09 -9.93 -6.98
CA ASN A 59 9.60 -11.30 -7.13
C ASN A 59 9.78 -11.73 -8.59
N SER A 60 9.08 -11.07 -9.52
CA SER A 60 9.20 -11.33 -10.96
C SER A 60 10.22 -10.43 -11.66
N GLY A 61 10.92 -9.56 -10.92
CA GLY A 61 11.86 -8.58 -11.48
C GLY A 61 11.19 -7.47 -12.30
N GLN A 62 9.88 -7.25 -12.12
CA GLN A 62 9.11 -6.23 -12.82
C GLN A 62 9.18 -4.91 -12.03
N GLU A 63 10.39 -4.37 -11.88
CA GLU A 63 10.64 -3.24 -10.98
C GLU A 63 9.97 -1.93 -11.42
N ALA A 64 9.84 -1.66 -12.73
CA ALA A 64 9.07 -0.51 -13.20
C ALA A 64 7.62 -0.52 -12.69
N SER A 65 6.93 -1.66 -12.84
CA SER A 65 5.57 -1.82 -12.31
C SER A 65 5.54 -1.83 -10.77
N ALA A 66 6.57 -2.35 -10.12
CA ALA A 66 6.66 -2.28 -8.65
C ALA A 66 6.82 -0.84 -8.15
N GLN A 67 7.59 0.00 -8.87
CA GLN A 67 7.72 1.42 -8.57
C GLN A 67 6.38 2.14 -8.74
N GLU A 68 5.63 1.89 -9.82
CA GLU A 68 4.26 2.42 -9.97
C GLU A 68 3.33 1.98 -8.83
N ALA A 69 3.40 0.72 -8.41
CA ALA A 69 2.63 0.24 -7.24
C ALA A 69 3.04 0.95 -5.94
N LEU A 70 4.34 1.19 -5.73
CA LEU A 70 4.85 1.88 -4.56
C LEU A 70 4.41 3.34 -4.55
N GLU A 71 4.47 4.05 -5.68
CA GLU A 71 3.98 5.43 -5.81
C GLU A 71 2.50 5.55 -5.40
N LEU A 72 1.66 4.64 -5.87
CA LEU A 72 0.24 4.57 -5.50
C LEU A 72 0.04 4.28 -4.00
N LEU A 73 0.90 3.45 -3.40
CA LEU A 73 0.86 3.17 -1.97
C LEU A 73 1.36 4.36 -1.13
N VAL A 74 2.35 5.11 -1.60
CA VAL A 74 2.81 6.37 -0.99
C VAL A 74 1.67 7.38 -0.99
N GLU A 75 0.97 7.53 -2.12
CA GLU A 75 -0.21 8.39 -2.23
C GLU A 75 -1.29 8.00 -1.22
N LEU A 76 -1.58 6.70 -1.11
CA LEU A 76 -2.54 6.17 -0.14
C LEU A 76 -2.11 6.44 1.31
N ALA A 77 -0.82 6.31 1.63
CA ALA A 77 -0.31 6.61 2.96
C ALA A 77 -0.46 8.09 3.32
N GLY A 78 -0.21 8.99 2.38
CA GLY A 78 -0.30 10.44 2.60
C GLY A 78 -1.74 10.95 2.71
N SER A 79 -2.65 10.40 1.91
CA SER A 79 -4.06 10.84 1.84
C SER A 79 -4.95 10.12 2.85
N GLU A 80 -4.82 8.79 2.99
CA GLU A 80 -5.76 7.93 3.70
C GLU A 80 -5.05 7.02 4.72
N SER A 81 -4.04 7.51 5.45
CA SER A 81 -3.28 6.76 6.47
C SER A 81 -4.13 5.97 7.49
N ARG A 82 -5.38 6.38 7.73
CA ARG A 82 -6.32 5.66 8.60
C ARG A 82 -6.68 4.28 8.06
N PHE A 83 -6.77 4.14 6.74
CA PHE A 83 -7.05 2.88 6.06
C PHE A 83 -5.97 1.83 6.36
N LEU A 84 -4.72 2.26 6.58
CA LEU A 84 -3.59 1.37 6.86
C LEU A 84 -3.53 0.91 8.33
N ARG A 85 -4.27 1.54 9.26
CA ARG A 85 -4.08 1.36 10.70
C ARG A 85 -4.18 -0.08 11.20
N ARG A 86 -5.05 -0.90 10.62
CA ARG A 86 -5.26 -2.28 11.08
C ARG A 86 -4.09 -3.20 10.74
N GLN A 87 -3.32 -2.87 9.72
CA GLN A 87 -2.25 -3.70 9.16
C GLN A 87 -0.91 -2.95 9.11
N ILE A 88 -0.80 -1.85 9.88
CA ILE A 88 0.30 -0.90 9.76
C ILE A 88 1.65 -1.55 10.02
N ALA A 89 1.73 -2.45 11.01
CA ALA A 89 2.97 -3.15 11.35
C ALA A 89 3.43 -4.09 10.22
N ASP A 90 2.49 -4.77 9.55
CA ASP A 90 2.81 -5.67 8.45
C ASP A 90 3.26 -4.90 7.22
N VAL A 91 2.59 -3.78 6.91
CA VAL A 91 2.96 -2.93 5.76
C VAL A 91 4.30 -2.23 6.01
N GLU A 92 4.51 -1.66 7.20
CA GLU A 92 5.78 -1.04 7.57
C GLU A 92 6.93 -2.05 7.51
N GLY A 93 6.75 -3.24 8.08
CA GLY A 93 7.73 -4.31 8.03
C GLY A 93 8.07 -4.73 6.59
N ALA A 94 7.07 -4.86 5.72
CA ALA A 94 7.29 -5.17 4.31
C ALA A 94 8.06 -4.07 3.59
N MET A 95 7.75 -2.79 3.85
CA MET A 95 8.43 -1.67 3.20
C MET A 95 9.89 -1.53 3.67
N LEU A 96 10.17 -1.78 4.95
CA LEU A 96 11.54 -1.84 5.45
C LEU A 96 12.34 -2.98 4.78
N GLN A 97 11.74 -4.15 4.59
CA GLN A 97 12.38 -5.24 3.85
C GLN A 97 12.71 -4.86 2.40
N VAL A 98 11.80 -4.15 1.72
CA VAL A 98 12.04 -3.66 0.35
C VAL A 98 13.15 -2.59 0.34
N ALA A 99 13.15 -1.68 1.30
CA ALA A 99 14.17 -0.63 1.43
C ALA A 99 15.58 -1.19 1.66
N GLU A 100 15.71 -2.29 2.41
CA GLU A 100 16.99 -2.94 2.74
C GLU A 100 17.45 -3.96 1.68
N ALA A 101 16.60 -4.31 0.72
CA ALA A 101 16.86 -5.31 -0.30
C ALA A 101 17.85 -4.83 -1.37
N ALA A 102 19.16 -4.93 -1.09
CA ALA A 102 20.25 -4.43 -1.94
C ALA A 102 20.26 -4.96 -3.39
N GLN A 103 19.55 -6.04 -3.68
CA GLN A 103 19.37 -6.58 -5.03
C GLN A 103 18.35 -5.83 -5.89
N LEU A 104 17.46 -5.03 -5.30
CA LEU A 104 16.49 -4.21 -6.03
C LEU A 104 17.11 -2.90 -6.49
N GLU A 105 16.52 -2.26 -7.49
CA GLU A 105 16.93 -0.95 -7.98
C GLU A 105 16.80 0.15 -6.92
N ASP A 106 17.66 1.16 -7.00
CA ASP A 106 17.63 2.30 -6.09
C ASP A 106 16.26 2.99 -6.09
N GLY A 107 15.60 3.14 -7.25
CA GLY A 107 14.26 3.74 -7.33
C GLY A 107 13.22 2.99 -6.50
N THR A 108 13.22 1.66 -6.59
CA THR A 108 12.35 0.77 -5.82
C THR A 108 12.59 0.92 -4.32
N ARG A 109 13.87 0.90 -3.89
CA ARG A 109 14.21 1.05 -2.46
C ARG A 109 13.88 2.45 -1.92
N HIS A 110 14.10 3.49 -2.72
CA HIS A 110 13.78 4.87 -2.33
C HIS A 110 12.29 5.06 -2.11
N LEU A 111 11.42 4.53 -2.99
CA LEU A 111 9.97 4.65 -2.83
C LEU A 111 9.47 3.89 -1.58
N ALA A 112 10.08 2.76 -1.23
CA ALA A 112 9.75 2.07 0.01
C ALA A 112 10.12 2.88 1.26
N VAL A 113 11.27 3.58 1.24
CA VAL A 113 11.64 4.54 2.29
C VAL A 113 10.67 5.72 2.33
N GLU A 114 10.32 6.28 1.17
CA GLU A 114 9.36 7.37 1.05
C GLU A 114 8.00 7.00 1.63
N PHE A 115 7.54 5.76 1.41
CA PHE A 115 6.31 5.25 2.03
C PHE A 115 6.38 5.32 3.56
N VAL A 116 7.48 4.83 4.15
CA VAL A 116 7.65 4.81 5.62
C VAL A 116 7.68 6.23 6.18
N ILE A 117 8.40 7.14 5.52
CA ILE A 117 8.44 8.56 5.90
C ILE A 117 7.05 9.18 5.81
N THR A 118 6.35 9.00 4.69
CA THR A 118 5.01 9.56 4.46
C THR A 118 4.02 9.07 5.52
N LEU A 119 4.08 7.79 5.86
CA LEU A 119 3.26 7.19 6.90
C LEU A 119 3.57 7.78 8.29
N ALA A 120 4.85 8.00 8.61
CA ALA A 120 5.27 8.63 9.85
C ALA A 120 4.76 10.08 9.95
N GLU A 121 4.90 10.87 8.89
CA GLU A 121 4.38 12.24 8.82
C GLU A 121 2.85 12.29 8.97
N ALA A 122 2.13 11.39 8.29
CA ALA A 122 0.67 11.32 8.38
C ALA A 122 0.21 10.98 9.82
N ARG A 123 1.01 10.19 10.56
CA ARG A 123 0.74 9.85 11.96
C ARG A 123 0.90 11.06 12.88
N GLU A 124 1.89 11.93 12.64
CA GLU A 124 2.06 13.16 13.43
C GLU A 124 0.90 14.14 13.23
N ARG A 125 0.35 14.20 12.01
CA ARG A 125 -0.82 15.04 11.68
C ARG A 125 -2.13 14.53 12.30
N ALA A 126 -2.16 13.33 12.88
CA ALA A 126 -3.35 12.76 13.51
C ALA A 126 -3.35 13.01 15.03
N PRO A 127 -4.11 14.01 15.53
CA PRO A 127 -4.19 14.32 16.97
C PRO A 127 -4.91 13.18 17.70
N GLY A 128 -4.15 12.20 18.16
CA GLY A 128 -4.68 11.02 18.87
C GLY A 128 -3.76 9.80 18.88
N LEU A 129 -2.81 9.69 17.95
CA LEU A 129 -1.89 8.53 17.87
C LEU A 129 -0.63 8.66 18.74
N MET A 130 -0.28 9.86 19.20
CA MET A 130 0.88 10.09 20.07
C MET A 130 0.74 9.53 21.49
N ARG A 131 -0.45 9.07 21.90
CA ARG A 131 -0.62 8.46 23.24
C ARG A 131 -0.05 7.05 23.39
N ARG A 132 0.40 6.38 22.33
CA ARG A 132 0.91 4.99 22.41
C ARG A 132 2.40 4.80 22.14
N LEU A 133 3.17 5.86 21.86
CA LEU A 133 4.60 5.73 21.56
C LEU A 133 5.54 6.29 22.65
N LEU A 134 5.00 6.63 23.83
CA LEU A 134 5.76 7.12 24.99
C LEU A 134 5.51 6.28 26.25
N GLU A 135 5.04 5.04 26.11
CA GLU A 135 4.86 4.09 27.24
C GLU A 135 5.88 2.93 27.23
N ILE A 136 7.07 3.14 26.67
CA ILE A 136 8.22 2.24 26.82
C ILE A 136 9.37 3.02 27.46
#